data_AF-A0A1H4R363-F1
#
_entry.id   AF-A0A1H4R363-F1
#
_cell.length_a   1.000
_cell.length_b   1.000
_cell.length_c   1.000
_cell.angle_alpha   90.00
_cell.angle_beta   90.00
_cell.angle_gamma   90.00
#
_symmetry.space_group_name_H-M   'P 1'
#
loop_
_entity.id
_entity.type
_entity.pdbx_description
1 polymer ?
#
loop_
_entity_poly.entity_id
_entity_poly.type
_entity_poly.pdbx_seq_one_letter_code
_entity_poly.pdbx_strand_id
1 'polypeptide(L)' 'MTITVKNCQELARALQMRGFLLVADLPRPLRIDIRRGVIIARMP' A
#
# COMPACT_ATOMS: atom_id res chain seq x y z
N MET A 1 10.05 3.87 1.68
CA MET A 1 9.72 2.77 0.72
C MET A 1 8.47 3.10 -0.14
N THR A 2 8.44 2.76 -1.44
CA THR A 2 7.28 3.02 -2.35
C THR A 2 6.72 1.72 -2.94
N ILE A 3 5.39 1.60 -2.99
CA ILE A 3 4.64 0.52 -3.64
C ILE A 3 3.71 1.14 -4.69
N THR A 4 3.73 0.61 -5.91
CA THR A 4 2.89 1.08 -7.02
C THR A 4 2.11 -0.11 -7.58
N VAL A 5 0.79 -0.06 -7.54
CA VAL A 5 -0.10 -1.18 -7.88
C VAL A 5 -1.37 -0.69 -8.57
N LYS A 6 -2.06 -1.55 -9.32
CA LYS A 6 -3.23 -1.16 -10.12
C LYS A 6 -4.54 -1.19 -9.33
N ASN A 7 -4.61 -1.96 -8.25
CA ASN A 7 -5.84 -2.12 -7.47
C ASN A 7 -5.54 -2.41 -5.99
N CYS A 8 -6.59 -2.35 -5.16
CA CYS A 8 -6.48 -2.54 -3.72
C CYS A 8 -6.09 -3.97 -3.33
N GLN A 9 -6.44 -4.99 -4.12
CA GLN A 9 -6.03 -6.38 -3.85
C GLN A 9 -4.52 -6.56 -4.01
N GLU A 10 -3.94 -5.97 -5.06
CA GLU A 10 -2.49 -5.94 -5.28
C GLU A 10 -1.78 -5.16 -4.18
N LEU A 11 -2.35 -4.03 -3.75
CA LEU A 11 -1.82 -3.27 -2.60
C LEU A 11 -1.81 -4.13 -1.34
N ALA A 12 -2.90 -4.85 -1.08
CA ALA A 12 -3.03 -5.67 0.10
C ALA A 12 -2.03 -6.81 0.14
N ARG A 13 -1.86 -7.49 -1.00
CA ARG A 13 -0.86 -8.54 -1.14
C ARG A 13 0.56 -8.00 -0.96
N ALA A 14 0.85 -6.83 -1.52
CA ALA A 14 2.17 -6.19 -1.40
C ALA A 14 2.49 -5.78 0.04
N LEU A 15 1.49 -5.32 0.80
CA LEU A 15 1.62 -5.01 2.23
C LEU A 15 1.78 -6.28 3.08
N GLN A 16 1.00 -7.32 2.80
CA GLN A 16 1.05 -8.59 3.54
C GLN A 16 2.38 -9.31 3.38
N MET A 17 2.97 -9.32 2.17
CA MET A 17 4.32 -9.87 1.95
C MET A 17 5.41 -9.16 2.75
N ARG A 18 5.14 -7.94 3.22
CA ARG A 18 6.05 -7.14 4.06
C ARG A 18 5.70 -7.20 5.54
N GLY A 19 4.78 -8.07 5.94
CA GLY A 19 4.35 -8.26 7.32
C GLY A 19 3.24 -7.30 7.79
N PHE A 20 2.68 -6.48 6.89
CA PHE A 20 1.58 -5.57 7.23
C PHE A 20 0.23 -6.20 6.88
N LEU A 21 -0.61 -6.41 7.89
CA LEU A 21 -2.01 -6.82 7.68
C LEU A 21 -2.93 -5.60 7.64
N LEU A 22 -3.64 -5.43 6.52
CA LEU A 22 -4.64 -4.38 6.28
C LEU A 22 -5.90 -4.45 7.16
N VAL A 23 -5.94 -5.33 8.15
CA VAL A 23 -7.11 -5.54 9.02
C VAL A 23 -7.10 -4.55 10.21
N ALA A 24 -5.93 -4.05 10.63
CA ALA A 24 -5.83 -3.18 11.81
C ALA A 24 -4.62 -2.20 11.75
N ASP A 25 -3.49 -2.62 11.19
CA ASP A 25 -2.23 -1.89 11.30
C ASP A 25 -1.72 -1.46 9.92
N LEU A 26 -2.16 -0.27 9.49
CA LEU A 26 -1.47 0.43 8.42
C LEU A 26 -0.11 0.93 8.95
N PRO A 27 1.00 0.67 8.24
CA PRO A 27 2.30 1.23 8.61
C PRO A 27 2.16 2.75 8.78
N ARG A 28 2.58 3.31 9.92
CA ARG A 28 2.57 4.76 10.12
C ARG A 28 4.00 5.30 9.97
N PRO A 29 4.23 6.37 9.19
CA PRO A 29 3.29 7.08 8.31
C PRO A 29 3.12 6.41 6.93
N LEU A 30 1.89 6.06 6.54
CA LEU A 30 1.54 5.63 5.18
C LEU A 30 0.83 6.76 4.46
N ARG A 31 1.34 7.15 3.29
CA ARG A 31 0.68 8.04 2.35
C ARG A 31 0.19 7.23 1.16
N ILE A 32 -1.11 7.30 0.87
CA ILE A 32 -1.72 6.65 -0.30
C ILE A 32 -2.15 7.74 -1.27
N ASP A 33 -1.65 7.67 -2.51
CA ASP A 33 -2.04 8.51 -3.63
C ASP A 33 -2.66 7.64 -4.73
N ILE A 34 -3.64 8.16 -5.47
CA ILE A 34 -4.16 7.52 -6.68
C ILE A 34 -3.86 8.42 -7.87
N ARG A 35 -3.13 7.91 -8.88
CA ARG A 35 -2.77 8.66 -10.09
C ARG A 35 -2.99 7.81 -11.33
N ARG A 36 -3.76 8.32 -12.30
CA ARG A 36 -4.03 7.65 -13.60
C ARG A 36 -4.48 6.18 -13.43
N GLY A 37 -5.33 5.90 -12.43
CA GLY A 37 -5.81 4.53 -12.13
C GLY A 37 -4.80 3.62 -11.41
N VAL A 38 -3.72 4.19 -10.90
CA VAL A 38 -2.66 3.48 -10.17
C VAL A 38 -2.63 3.96 -8.72
N ILE A 39 -2.56 3.02 -7.78
CA ILE A 39 -2.42 3.28 -6.35
C ILE A 39 -0.93 3.32 -6.00
N ILE A 40 -0.51 4.38 -5.35
CA ILE A 40 0.87 4.63 -4.91
C ILE A 40 0.85 4.72 -3.39
N ALA A 41 1.46 3.76 -2.72
CA ALA A 41 1.63 3.73 -1.28
C ALA A 41 3.09 4.09 -0.93
N ARG A 42 3.29 5.17 -0.14
CA ARG A 42 4.60 5.61 0.35
C ARG A 42 4.68 5.46 1.86
N MET A 43 5.75 4.81 2.30
CA MET A 43 6.15 4.64 3.70
C MET A 43 7.55 5.26 3.87
N PRO A 44 8.04 5.54 5.09
CA PRO A 44 9.46 5.78 5.32
C PRO A 44 10.32 4.73 4.62
#